data_AF-A0A932UGE2-F1
#
_entry.id   AF-A0A932UGE2-F1
#
_cell.length_a   1.000
_cell.length_b   1.000
_cell.length_c   1.000
_cell.angle_alpha   90.00
_cell.angle_beta   90.00
_cell.angle_gamma   90.00
#
_symmetry.space_group_name_H-M   'P 1'
#
loop_
_entity.id
_entity.type
_entity.pdbx_description
1 polymer ?
#
loop_
_entity_poly.entity_id
_entity_poly.type
_entity_poly.pdbx_seq_one_letter_code
_entity_poly.pdbx_strand_id
1 'polypeptide(L)' 'MQKWEYRTQFFHDAWPHDDLLNKLGDEGWELVTSSFILEQDGRARGELIFKRPKGGRPTGYFGGATAPRRP' A
#
# COMPACT_ATOMS: atom_id res chain seq x y z
N MET A 1 -14.15 2.53 17.69
CA MET A 1 -12.75 2.15 17.42
C MET A 1 -12.64 1.70 15.98
N GLN A 2 -11.77 2.34 15.19
CA GLN A 2 -11.47 1.89 13.83
C GLN A 2 -10.78 0.53 13.90
N LYS A 3 -11.34 -0.47 13.20
CA LYS A 3 -10.72 -1.80 13.08
C LYS A 3 -9.82 -1.78 11.84
N TRP A 4 -8.66 -2.43 11.91
CA TRP A 4 -7.71 -2.51 10.79
C TRP A 4 -7.65 -3.94 10.24
N GLU A 5 -7.49 -4.07 8.93
CA GLU A 5 -7.13 -5.31 8.26
C GLU A 5 -5.67 -5.22 7.82
N TYR A 6 -4.92 -6.31 7.96
CA TYR A 6 -3.53 -6.40 7.55
C TYR A 6 -3.36 -7.49 6.49
N ARG A 7 -2.44 -7.26 5.56
CA ARG A 7 -2.06 -8.22 4.52
C ARG A 7 -0.53 -8.28 4.43
N THR A 8 0.01 -9.49 4.33
CA THR A 8 1.44 -9.71 4.08
C THR A 8 1.61 -10.30 2.70
N GLN A 9 2.60 -9.80 1.95
CA GLN A 9 2.98 -10.33 0.65
C GLN A 9 4.47 -10.67 0.65
N PHE A 10 4.78 -11.96 0.57
CA PHE A 10 6.14 -12.44 0.40
C PHE A 10 6.56 -12.36 -1.07
N PHE A 11 7.83 -12.08 -1.29
CA PHE A 11 8.43 -12.13 -2.60
C PHE A 11 9.78 -12.85 -2.56
N HIS A 12 10.08 -13.48 -3.68
CA HIS A 12 11.37 -14.09 -3.98
C HIS A 12 11.78 -13.53 -5.34
N ASP A 13 13.02 -13.11 -5.44
CA ASP A 13 13.61 -12.35 -6.55
C ASP A 13 13.20 -10.87 -6.62
N ALA A 14 14.06 -10.08 -7.27
CA ALA A 14 13.82 -8.67 -7.58
C ALA A 14 12.71 -8.57 -8.64
N TRP A 15 11.47 -8.83 -8.23
CA TRP A 15 10.28 -8.65 -9.05
C TRP A 15 9.93 -7.16 -9.09
N PRO A 16 9.41 -6.63 -10.21
CA PRO A 16 8.90 -5.26 -10.22
C PRO A 16 7.68 -5.19 -9.30
N HIS A 17 7.85 -4.57 -8.13
CA HIS A 17 6.79 -4.40 -7.14
C HIS A 17 5.74 -3.35 -7.54
N ASP A 18 6.00 -2.57 -8.59
CA ASP A 18 5.18 -1.41 -8.96
C ASP A 18 3.73 -1.77 -9.27
N ASP A 19 3.49 -2.82 -10.08
CA ASP A 19 2.13 -3.25 -10.43
C ASP A 19 1.34 -3.74 -9.21
N LEU A 20 2.00 -4.46 -8.30
CA LEU A 20 1.41 -4.91 -7.05
C LEU A 20 1.08 -3.73 -6.13
N LEU A 21 2.02 -2.79 -5.98
CA LEU A 21 1.85 -1.61 -5.13
C LEU A 21 0.73 -0.72 -5.66
N ASN A 22 0.67 -0.49 -6.97
CA ASN A 22 -0.39 0.28 -7.62
C ASN A 22 -1.75 -0.39 -7.40
N LYS A 23 -1.87 -1.68 -7.69
CA LYS A 23 -3.10 -2.44 -7.49
C LYS A 23 -3.58 -2.39 -6.04
N LEU A 24 -2.66 -2.58 -5.08
CA LEU A 24 -3.00 -2.54 -3.65
C LEU A 24 -3.41 -1.12 -3.21
N GLY A 25 -2.75 -0.08 -3.73
CA GLY A 25 -3.12 1.31 -3.52
C GLY A 25 -4.54 1.62 -4.02
N ASP A 26 -4.88 1.15 -5.23
CA ASP A 26 -6.23 1.29 -5.81
C ASP A 26 -7.30 0.55 -5.00
N GLU A 27 -6.94 -0.58 -4.39
CA GLU A 27 -7.79 -1.34 -3.46
C GLU A 27 -7.89 -0.71 -2.05
N GLY A 28 -7.20 0.41 -1.80
CA GLY A 28 -7.20 1.14 -0.54
C GLY A 28 -6.26 0.57 0.53
N TRP A 29 -5.26 -0.22 0.14
CA TRP A 29 -4.21 -0.69 1.03
C TRP A 29 -3.06 0.31 1.12
N GLU A 30 -2.58 0.53 2.33
CA GLU A 30 -1.42 1.37 2.65
C GLU A 30 -0.23 0.48 3.02
N LEU A 31 0.94 0.72 2.41
CA LEU A 31 2.18 0.03 2.78
C LEU A 31 2.63 0.52 4.16
N VAL A 32 2.84 -0.43 5.08
CA VAL A 32 3.32 -0.17 6.45
C VAL A 32 4.82 -0.35 6.55
N THR A 33 5.32 -1.47 6.02
CA THR A 33 6.75 -1.79 6.05
C THR A 33 7.13 -2.73 4.92
N SER A 34 8.39 -2.64 4.52
CA SER A 34 9.06 -3.52 3.58
C SER A 34 10.34 -4.04 4.24
N SER A 35 10.48 -5.35 4.34
CA SER A 35 11.70 -6.00 4.84
C SER A 35 12.23 -6.93 3.77
N PHE A 36 13.52 -6.85 3.48
CA PHE A 36 14.16 -7.73 2.51
C PHE A 36 15.58 -8.11 2.92
N ILE A 37 15.98 -9.28 2.44
CA ILE A 37 17.32 -9.83 2.57
C ILE A 37 17.85 -10.00 1.15
N LEU A 38 19.06 -9.48 0.91
CA LEU A 38 19.83 -9.75 -0.30
C LEU A 38 20.60 -11.04 -0.09
N GLU A 39 20.38 -12.01 -0.98
CA GLU A 39 21.14 -13.25 -1.05
C GLU A 39 22.45 -13.03 -1.81
N GLN A 40 23.44 -13.90 -1.57
CA GLN A 40 24.78 -13.79 -2.17
C GLN A 40 24.77 -13.92 -3.70
N ASP A 41 23.75 -14.57 -4.26
CA ASP A 41 23.55 -14.76 -5.70
C ASP A 41 22.86 -13.55 -6.38
N GLY A 42 22.65 -12.46 -5.63
CA GLY A 42 22.02 -11.24 -6.12
C GLY A 42 20.49 -11.26 -6.09
N ARG A 43 19.87 -12.34 -5.59
CA ARG A 43 18.42 -12.39 -5.39
C ARG A 43 18.00 -11.63 -4.15
N ALA A 44 16.80 -11.08 -4.16
CA ALA A 44 16.18 -10.46 -3.00
C ALA A 44 14.99 -11.32 -2.57
N ARG A 45 14.83 -11.56 -1.28
CA ARG A 45 13.59 -12.10 -0.75
C ARG A 45 13.13 -11.27 0.43
N GLY A 46 11.83 -11.19 0.62
CA GLY A 46 11.31 -10.31 1.64
C GLY A 46 9.82 -10.39 1.81
N GLU A 47 9.31 -9.47 2.61
CA GLU A 47 7.89 -9.29 2.85
C GLU A 47 7.51 -7.81 2.78
N LEU A 48 6.31 -7.58 2.30
CA LEU A 48 5.62 -6.30 2.32
C LEU A 48 4.38 -6.45 3.21
N ILE A 49 4.24 -5.55 4.18
CA ILE A 49 3.08 -5.54 5.08
C ILE A 49 2.22 -4.33 4.76
N PHE A 50 0.93 -4.56 4.56
CA PHE A 50 -0.06 -3.54 4.24
C PHE A 50 -1.15 -3.49 5.30
N LYS A 51 -1.80 -2.34 5.42
CA LYS A 51 -3.00 -2.16 6.25
C LYS A 51 -4.11 -1.45 5.48
N ARG A 52 -5.36 -1.67 5.88
CA ARG A 52 -6.51 -0.84 5.47
C ARG A 52 -7.60 -0.81 6.55
N PRO A 53 -8.50 0.19 6.56
CA PRO A 53 -9.64 0.21 7.48
C PRO A 53 -10.62 -0.94 7.21
N LYS A 54 -10.96 -1.72 8.25
CA LYS A 54 -11.99 -2.75 8.20
C LYS A 54 -13.37 -2.11 8.23
N GLY A 55 -14.11 -2.19 7.13
CA GLY A 55 -15.50 -1.75 7.05
C GLY A 55 -15.73 -0.30 6.61
N GLY A 56 -14.72 0.38 6.06
CA GLY A 56 -14.90 1.63 5.34
C GLY A 56 -14.37 1.47 3.93
N ARG A 57 -15.23 1.67 2.92
CA ARG A 57 -14.72 2.09 1.60
C ARG A 57 -13.79 3.29 1.86
N PRO A 58 -12.64 3.39 1.20
CA PRO A 58 -11.96 4.67 1.16
C PRO A 58 -12.98 5.64 0.59
N THR A 59 -13.43 6.59 1.41
CA THR A 59 -14.06 7.80 0.89
C THR A 59 -13.06 8.33 -0.11
N GLY A 60 -13.38 8.18 -1.39
CA GLY A 60 -12.47 8.50 -2.47
C GLY A 60 -11.90 9.90 -2.25
N TYR A 61 -10.60 10.04 -2.48
CA TYR A 61 -10.05 11.33 -2.84
C TYR A 61 -10.60 11.68 -4.24
N PHE A 62 -11.83 12.17 -4.29
CA PHE A 62 -12.33 13.01 -5.37
C PHE A 62 -12.60 14.39 -4.77
N GLY A 63 -12.09 15.41 -5.46
CA GLY A 63 -11.94 16.77 -4.97
C GLY A 63 -13.23 17.46 -4.52
N GLY A 64 -13.06 18.44 -3.64
CA GLY A 64 -14.16 19.23 -3.12
C GLY A 64 -13.75 20.30 -2.12
N ALA A 65 -12.67 21.04 -2.38
CA ALA A 65 -12.43 22.32 -1.71
C ALA A 65 -11.79 23.30 -2.70
N THR A 66 -12.57 23.71 -3.70
CA THR A 66 -12.36 25.02 -4.33
C THR A 66 -12.28 26.06 -3.22
N ALA A 67 -11.10 26.66 -3.08
CA ALA A 67 -10.86 27.79 -2.19
C ALA A 67 -11.91 28.90 -2.42
N PRO A 68 -12.34 29.61 -1.37
CA PRO A 68 -13.35 30.65 -1.50
C PRO A 68 -12.81 31.78 -2.37
N ARG A 69 -13.51 32.12 -3.46
CA ARG A 69 -13.27 33.41 -4.12
C ARG A 69 -13.80 34.50 -3.17
N ARG A 70 -12.86 35.30 -2.65
CA ARG A 70 -13.14 36.54 -1.91
C ARG A 70 -13.87 37.56 -2.81
N PRO A 71 -14.62 38.49 -2.20
CA PRO A 71 -15.68 39.28 -2.84
C PRO A 71 -15.21 40.19 -3.98
#